data_AF-A0A1W9U5N9-F1
#
_entry.id   AF-A0A1W9U5N9-F1
#
_cell.length_a   1.000
_cell.length_b   1.000
_cell.length_c   1.000
_cell.angle_alpha   90.00
_cell.angle_beta   90.00
_cell.angle_gamma   90.00
#
_symmetry.space_group_name_H-M   'P 1'
#
loop_
_entity.id
_entity.type
_entity.pdbx_description
1 polymer ?
#
loop_
_entity_poly.entity_id
_entity_poly.type
_entity_poly.pdbx_seq_one_letter_code
_entity_poly.pdbx_strand_id
1 'polypeptide(L)'
;MSMMNSHIENNAAKDTGKSTAKIYRGNGNIYLDNPEKGLQLCAELVAMGGGASPAHKKLAELQLVIEEKFLPLTESDYNTTGAAAYRGLKQVCTDLEALIQFPELERHYTVAVGGMFSAGKSRFLNSILGSELLPTDTNPTISIPTYLTQGPEDTVTVLNKFHQRITSDESALQAICHSFHERFKVSFAHILRLIHVQRKNMKYPQITFLDTPGYSKSDSIDKSANTDENIAREHLRQADYLIWLIDIQNGTIPSEDMVFIRSLDFKRPILFVLNKADKKTKTEISQTLNAARKDLARAEEFQVYGVTAFSSAEGVEYGDSQCMKTFFKDVSARKSGTPVLQRARDIFSNYTTFYESEKIRLRQQRGVLNEIALSTGVEKELQHRSKSLAAGSKERIDALVAAEKKMIAVQRSVLNLIEDIAELSGLVLSDETHPNLTGMIGLAGSTDVESFRFNGSMNQISDKLLQGLLRKPNLEKLSGTVRKVDSLCFYFEMDDGFEVMALTGEVQKVTGLSRKEAVNLLPVGEKVSVHLRENERCTIIYPVIKQKAGSDD
;
A
#
# COMPACT_ATOMS: atom_id res chain seq x y z
N MET A 1 -62.60 -5.27 -36.64
CA MET A 1 -61.68 -6.18 -37.37
C MET A 1 -60.35 -6.11 -36.62
N SER A 2 -60.00 -7.08 -35.75
CA SER A 2 -59.48 -8.42 -36.11
C SER A 2 -58.17 -8.25 -36.88
N MET A 3 -56.97 -8.67 -36.48
CA MET A 3 -56.35 -9.69 -35.62
C MET A 3 -54.89 -9.19 -35.43
N MET A 4 -54.08 -9.49 -34.42
CA MET A 4 -53.62 -10.79 -33.96
C MET A 4 -52.98 -10.60 -32.57
N ASN A 5 -53.64 -11.14 -31.54
CA ASN A 5 -52.98 -11.72 -30.38
C ASN A 5 -52.77 -13.19 -30.71
N SER A 6 -51.53 -13.65 -30.82
CA SER A 6 -51.19 -15.08 -30.74
C SER A 6 -49.68 -15.21 -30.63
N HIS A 7 -49.20 -15.64 -29.46
CA HIS A 7 -48.17 -16.65 -29.23
C HIS A 7 -47.66 -16.57 -27.79
N ILE A 8 -48.54 -16.95 -26.85
CA ILE A 8 -48.15 -17.55 -25.59
C ILE A 8 -48.74 -18.95 -25.65
N GLU A 9 -47.91 -19.98 -25.82
CA GLU A 9 -48.18 -21.30 -25.28
C GLU A 9 -46.91 -22.17 -25.27
N ASN A 10 -46.59 -22.64 -24.05
CA ASN A 10 -46.06 -23.94 -23.69
C ASN A 10 -44.84 -24.51 -24.44
N ASN A 11 -43.68 -24.42 -23.79
CA ASN A 11 -42.78 -25.57 -23.71
C ASN A 11 -42.23 -25.71 -22.29
N ALA A 12 -42.98 -26.43 -21.47
CA ALA A 12 -42.49 -27.03 -20.24
C ALA A 12 -42.31 -28.53 -20.49
N ALA A 13 -41.06 -29.01 -20.59
CA ALA A 13 -40.66 -30.33 -20.12
C ALA A 13 -39.13 -30.53 -20.20
N LYS A 14 -38.57 -30.88 -19.04
CA LYS A 14 -37.30 -31.60 -18.79
C LYS A 14 -35.99 -30.79 -18.91
N ASP A 15 -35.61 -30.20 -17.78
CA ASP A 15 -34.35 -30.62 -17.16
C ASP A 15 -34.49 -30.69 -15.63
N THR A 16 -34.28 -31.88 -15.09
CA THR A 16 -34.44 -32.21 -13.67
C THR A 16 -33.06 -32.28 -13.04
N GLY A 17 -32.56 -31.14 -12.58
CA GLY A 17 -31.41 -31.03 -11.69
C GLY A 17 -31.81 -30.29 -10.43
N LYS A 18 -31.92 -31.01 -9.30
CA LYS A 18 -32.25 -30.44 -7.98
C LYS A 18 -31.18 -29.41 -7.56
N SER A 19 -31.42 -28.13 -7.83
CA SER A 19 -30.82 -27.04 -7.06
C SER A 19 -31.80 -26.71 -5.94
N THR A 20 -31.47 -27.15 -4.72
CA THR A 20 -32.19 -26.72 -3.52
C THR A 20 -31.87 -25.25 -3.27
N ALA A 21 -32.64 -24.37 -3.90
CA ALA A 21 -32.73 -22.97 -3.51
C ALA A 21 -33.20 -22.93 -2.05
N LYS A 22 -32.29 -22.53 -1.15
CA LYS A 22 -32.65 -22.21 0.23
C LYS A 22 -33.63 -21.04 0.17
N ILE A 23 -34.87 -21.32 0.55
CA ILE A 23 -35.93 -20.34 0.72
C ILE A 23 -35.49 -19.40 1.85
N TYR A 24 -35.11 -18.17 1.50
CA TYR A 24 -34.95 -17.07 2.45
C TYR A 24 -36.30 -16.84 3.13
N ARG A 25 -36.39 -17.18 4.43
CA ARG A 25 -37.53 -16.79 5.28
C ARG A 25 -37.17 -15.49 5.98
N GLY A 26 -37.74 -14.39 5.50
CA GLY A 26 -37.75 -13.08 6.18
C GLY A 26 -37.91 -11.94 5.18
N ASN A 27 -39.11 -11.35 5.10
CA ASN A 27 -39.55 -10.15 4.37
C ASN A 27 -38.86 -9.81 3.04
N GLY A 28 -39.63 -9.82 1.95
CA GLY A 28 -39.15 -9.38 0.65
C GLY A 28 -38.60 -7.93 0.68
N ASN A 29 -37.53 -7.72 -0.08
CA ASN A 29 -36.79 -6.46 -0.09
C ASN A 29 -37.66 -5.37 -0.75
N ILE A 30 -37.87 -4.25 -0.05
CA ILE A 30 -38.79 -3.19 -0.47
C ILE A 30 -38.46 -2.60 -1.85
N TYR A 31 -37.19 -2.60 -2.25
CA TYR A 31 -36.73 -2.08 -3.54
C TYR A 31 -36.91 -3.08 -4.68
N LEU A 32 -37.15 -4.37 -4.37
CA LEU A 32 -37.48 -5.39 -5.36
C LEU A 32 -38.99 -5.56 -5.51
N ASP A 33 -39.72 -5.40 -4.41
CA ASP A 33 -41.16 -5.69 -4.36
C ASP A 33 -42.02 -4.47 -4.70
N ASN A 34 -41.46 -3.27 -4.58
CA ASN A 34 -42.09 -2.04 -5.04
C ASN A 34 -41.31 -1.46 -6.24
N PRO A 35 -41.84 -1.59 -7.49
CA PRO A 35 -41.17 -1.09 -8.69
C PRO A 35 -40.85 0.41 -8.67
N GLU A 36 -41.70 1.24 -8.06
CA GLU A 36 -41.46 2.69 -7.97
C GLU A 36 -40.26 2.99 -7.09
N LYS A 37 -40.19 2.37 -5.89
CA LYS A 37 -39.04 2.53 -4.99
C LYS A 37 -37.75 1.95 -5.58
N GLY A 38 -37.85 0.81 -6.26
CA GLY A 38 -36.71 0.21 -6.96
C GLY A 38 -36.17 1.11 -8.07
N LEU A 39 -37.07 1.65 -8.92
CA LEU A 39 -36.68 2.55 -10.01
C LEU A 39 -36.14 3.88 -9.48
N GLN A 40 -36.72 4.42 -8.41
CA GLN A 40 -36.21 5.61 -7.74
C GLN A 40 -34.78 5.40 -7.24
N LEU A 41 -34.50 4.30 -6.54
CA LEU A 41 -33.15 3.97 -6.08
C LEU A 41 -32.19 3.86 -7.27
N CYS A 42 -32.58 3.18 -8.36
CA CYS A 42 -31.78 3.10 -9.57
C CYS A 42 -31.48 4.48 -10.19
N ALA A 43 -32.48 5.36 -10.25
CA ALA A 43 -32.33 6.71 -10.79
C ALA A 43 -31.40 7.56 -9.92
N GLU A 44 -31.50 7.45 -8.60
CA GLU A 44 -30.61 8.13 -7.65
C GLU A 44 -29.16 7.64 -7.79
N LEU A 45 -28.94 6.33 -7.99
CA LEU A 45 -27.61 5.73 -8.18
C LEU A 45 -26.87 6.24 -9.42
N VAL A 46 -27.59 6.58 -10.50
CA VAL A 46 -27.01 7.07 -11.77
C VAL A 46 -27.06 8.58 -11.93
N ALA A 47 -27.67 9.30 -10.98
CA ALA A 47 -27.82 10.73 -11.10
C ALA A 47 -26.48 11.46 -10.87
N MET A 48 -26.41 12.69 -11.40
CA MET A 48 -25.27 13.59 -11.25
C MET A 48 -25.45 14.39 -9.96
N GLY A 49 -24.41 14.47 -9.13
CA GLY A 49 -24.43 15.27 -7.92
C GLY A 49 -24.76 16.74 -8.20
N GLY A 50 -25.61 17.34 -7.37
CA GLY A 50 -25.96 18.77 -7.47
C GLY A 50 -24.77 19.69 -7.14
N GLY A 51 -24.67 20.81 -7.86
CA GLY A 51 -23.72 21.93 -7.74
C GLY A 51 -22.50 21.75 -6.82
N ALA A 52 -21.31 21.66 -7.41
CA ALA A 52 -20.04 21.52 -6.70
C ALA A 52 -19.91 22.51 -5.53
N SER A 53 -19.84 21.98 -4.30
CA SER A 53 -19.52 22.77 -3.09
C SER A 53 -18.23 23.58 -3.28
N PRO A 54 -17.97 24.62 -2.48
CA PRO A 54 -16.70 25.35 -2.52
C PRO A 54 -15.46 24.43 -2.43
N ALA A 55 -15.49 23.42 -1.57
CA ALA A 55 -14.41 22.44 -1.44
C ALA A 55 -14.21 21.60 -2.72
N HIS A 56 -15.29 21.17 -3.36
CA HIS A 56 -15.23 20.47 -4.65
C HIS A 56 -14.65 21.34 -5.77
N LYS A 57 -14.93 22.65 -5.79
CA LYS A 57 -14.32 23.58 -6.76
C LYS A 57 -12.81 23.70 -6.53
N LYS A 58 -12.38 23.78 -5.27
CA LYS A 58 -10.96 23.79 -4.90
C LYS A 58 -10.27 22.48 -5.22
N LEU A 59 -10.94 21.34 -5.04
CA LEU A 59 -10.43 20.04 -5.46
C LEU A 59 -10.23 19.97 -6.99
N ALA A 60 -11.17 20.50 -7.79
CA ALA A 60 -11.01 20.58 -9.23
C ALA A 60 -9.83 21.49 -9.63
N GLU A 61 -9.65 22.63 -8.95
CA GLU A 61 -8.47 23.49 -9.12
C GLU A 61 -7.16 22.76 -8.80
N LEU A 62 -7.13 22.00 -7.71
CA LEU A 62 -5.98 21.17 -7.33
C LEU A 62 -5.64 20.13 -8.39
N GLN A 63 -6.66 19.43 -8.92
CA GLN A 63 -6.50 18.46 -9.99
C GLN A 63 -5.92 19.11 -11.26
N LEU A 64 -6.41 20.29 -11.64
CA LEU A 64 -5.88 21.06 -12.78
C LEU A 64 -4.42 21.49 -12.54
N VAL A 65 -4.06 21.94 -11.35
CA VAL A 65 -2.65 22.27 -11.03
C VAL A 65 -1.74 21.05 -11.19
N ILE A 66 -2.18 19.87 -10.76
CA ILE A 66 -1.42 18.63 -10.90
C ILE A 66 -1.30 18.23 -12.38
N GLU A 67 -2.37 18.31 -13.15
CA GLU A 67 -2.38 17.91 -14.57
C GLU A 67 -1.67 18.91 -15.49
N GLU A 68 -1.91 20.21 -15.33
CA GLU A 68 -1.42 21.22 -16.25
C GLU A 68 -0.06 21.80 -15.85
N LYS A 69 0.31 21.73 -14.56
CA LYS A 69 1.56 22.33 -14.06
C LYS A 69 2.56 21.31 -13.53
N PHE A 70 2.13 20.26 -12.83
CA PHE A 70 3.06 19.25 -12.31
C PHE A 70 3.43 18.20 -13.38
N LEU A 71 2.46 17.61 -14.08
CA LEU A 71 2.70 16.56 -15.06
C LEU A 71 3.75 16.95 -16.13
N PRO A 72 3.72 18.15 -16.75
CA PRO A 72 4.76 18.54 -17.72
C PRO A 72 6.18 18.62 -17.13
N LEU A 73 6.31 18.85 -15.82
CA LEU A 73 7.61 18.82 -15.15
C LEU A 73 8.18 17.40 -15.06
N THR A 74 7.30 16.39 -14.97
CA THR A 74 7.70 14.97 -14.92
C THR A 74 8.04 14.38 -16.28
N GLU A 75 7.55 15.00 -17.37
CA GLU A 75 7.84 14.57 -18.75
C GLU A 75 9.17 15.12 -19.27
N SER A 76 9.65 16.22 -18.68
CA SER A 76 10.74 17.04 -19.23
C SER A 76 12.09 16.85 -18.54
N ASP A 77 12.20 15.96 -17.55
CA ASP A 77 13.41 15.82 -16.75
C ASP A 77 13.94 14.37 -16.64
N TYR A 78 15.18 14.25 -16.15
CA TYR A 78 15.85 12.96 -15.91
C TYR A 78 15.34 12.26 -14.63
N ASN A 79 14.28 12.78 -14.00
CA ASN A 79 13.83 12.35 -12.70
C ASN A 79 12.89 11.14 -12.82
N THR A 80 13.42 9.95 -12.55
CA THR A 80 12.64 8.70 -12.62
C THR A 80 11.54 8.60 -11.56
N THR A 81 11.48 9.52 -10.59
CA THR A 81 10.45 9.53 -9.53
C THR A 81 9.17 10.25 -9.95
N GLY A 82 9.13 10.93 -11.09
CA GLY A 82 7.98 11.73 -11.53
C GLY A 82 6.67 10.94 -11.65
N ALA A 83 6.72 9.74 -12.22
CA ALA A 83 5.53 8.88 -12.33
C ALA A 83 4.99 8.46 -10.94
N ALA A 84 5.87 8.16 -10.00
CA ALA A 84 5.48 7.81 -8.63
C ALA A 84 4.89 9.03 -7.89
N ALA A 85 5.50 10.20 -8.06
CA ALA A 85 5.01 11.44 -7.47
C ALA A 85 3.64 11.85 -8.04
N TYR A 86 3.46 11.78 -9.35
CA TYR A 86 2.17 12.08 -10.01
C TYR A 86 1.07 11.15 -9.54
N ARG A 87 1.35 9.84 -9.48
CA ARG A 87 0.41 8.85 -8.92
C ARG A 87 0.07 9.17 -7.47
N GLY A 88 1.06 9.52 -6.65
CA GLY A 88 0.85 9.90 -5.25
C GLY A 88 -0.04 11.14 -5.10
N LEU A 89 0.16 12.18 -5.92
CA LEU A 89 -0.67 13.39 -5.89
C LEU A 89 -2.10 13.12 -6.38
N LYS A 90 -2.28 12.29 -7.41
CA LYS A 90 -3.60 11.82 -7.82
C LYS A 90 -4.32 11.07 -6.71
N GLN A 91 -3.57 10.31 -5.91
CA GLN A 91 -4.12 9.65 -4.74
C GLN A 91 -4.59 10.64 -3.68
N VAL A 92 -3.78 11.65 -3.37
CA VAL A 92 -4.17 12.72 -2.43
C VAL A 92 -5.48 13.39 -2.87
N CYS A 93 -5.69 13.62 -4.17
CA CYS A 93 -6.96 14.14 -4.68
C CYS A 93 -8.14 13.17 -4.43
N THR A 94 -7.95 11.88 -4.67
CA THR A 94 -8.97 10.85 -4.42
C THR A 94 -9.33 10.77 -2.94
N ASP A 95 -8.33 10.84 -2.07
CA ASP A 95 -8.54 10.81 -0.62
C ASP A 95 -9.31 12.06 -0.19
N LEU A 96 -8.88 13.25 -0.60
CA LEU A 96 -9.59 14.51 -0.32
C LEU A 96 -11.03 14.49 -0.80
N GLU A 97 -11.30 13.93 -1.98
CA GLU A 97 -12.66 13.77 -2.50
C GLU A 97 -13.54 12.94 -1.56
N ALA A 98 -13.03 11.80 -1.08
CA ALA A 98 -13.72 10.97 -0.12
C ALA A 98 -13.94 11.72 1.20
N LEU A 99 -12.96 12.50 1.67
CA LEU A 99 -13.04 13.26 2.91
C LEU A 99 -13.99 14.45 2.85
N ILE A 100 -14.12 15.09 1.68
CA ILE A 100 -15.12 16.15 1.47
C ILE A 100 -16.53 15.56 1.61
N GLN A 101 -16.74 14.34 1.11
CA GLN A 101 -18.03 13.65 1.13
C GLN A 101 -18.33 12.96 2.47
N PHE A 102 -17.28 12.48 3.14
CA PHE A 102 -17.32 11.72 4.39
C PHE A 102 -16.26 12.20 5.41
N PRO A 103 -16.39 13.43 5.96
CA PRO A 103 -15.41 13.97 6.91
C PRO A 103 -15.22 13.11 8.17
N GLU A 104 -16.23 12.30 8.54
CA GLU A 104 -16.19 11.40 9.69
C GLU A 104 -15.15 10.29 9.57
N LEU A 105 -14.69 9.94 8.35
CA LEU A 105 -13.66 8.92 8.14
C LEU A 105 -12.30 9.36 8.72
N GLU A 106 -12.10 10.64 9.01
CA GLU A 106 -10.86 11.17 9.61
C GLU A 106 -10.78 11.03 11.13
N ARG A 107 -11.87 10.69 11.80
CA ARG A 107 -11.89 10.67 13.28
C ARG A 107 -11.14 9.48 13.87
N HIS A 108 -10.99 8.41 13.08
CA HIS A 108 -10.56 7.10 13.54
C HIS A 108 -9.56 6.49 12.56
N TYR A 109 -8.67 5.64 13.07
CA TYR A 109 -7.80 4.87 12.19
C TYR A 109 -8.60 3.87 11.38
N THR A 110 -8.25 3.76 10.11
CA THR A 110 -8.87 2.80 9.18
C THR A 110 -8.14 1.47 9.24
N VAL A 111 -8.83 0.40 9.61
CA VAL A 111 -8.35 -0.98 9.57
C VAL A 111 -8.96 -1.67 8.35
N ALA A 112 -8.13 -1.92 7.33
CA ALA A 112 -8.57 -2.65 6.15
C ALA A 112 -8.37 -4.15 6.32
N VAL A 113 -9.27 -4.91 5.69
CA VAL A 113 -9.25 -6.36 5.68
C VAL A 113 -8.90 -6.84 4.27
N GLY A 114 -7.65 -7.24 4.08
CA GLY A 114 -7.13 -7.79 2.82
C GLY A 114 -7.20 -9.32 2.77
N GLY A 115 -7.01 -9.89 1.58
CA GLY A 115 -6.95 -11.34 1.37
C GLY A 115 -7.59 -11.79 0.05
N MET A 116 -7.30 -13.03 -0.33
CA MET A 116 -7.80 -13.65 -1.56
C MET A 116 -9.34 -13.60 -1.67
N PHE A 117 -9.87 -13.73 -2.89
CA PHE A 117 -11.31 -13.95 -3.06
C PHE A 117 -11.74 -15.21 -2.26
N SER A 118 -12.89 -15.16 -1.60
CA SER A 118 -13.41 -16.24 -0.73
C SER A 118 -12.64 -16.54 0.57
N ALA A 119 -11.65 -15.73 0.98
CA ALA A 119 -11.03 -15.81 2.31
C ALA A 119 -12.00 -15.46 3.47
N GLY A 120 -13.19 -14.93 3.15
CA GLY A 120 -14.26 -14.67 4.12
C GLY A 120 -14.19 -13.30 4.80
N LYS A 121 -13.70 -12.26 4.10
CA LYS A 121 -13.52 -10.88 4.62
C LYS A 121 -14.80 -10.27 5.20
N SER A 122 -15.87 -10.21 4.42
CA SER A 122 -17.15 -9.63 4.86
C SER A 122 -17.77 -10.44 6.02
N ARG A 123 -17.66 -11.79 5.97
CA ARG A 123 -18.12 -12.65 7.07
C ARG A 123 -17.29 -12.47 8.35
N PHE A 124 -15.99 -12.29 8.20
CA PHE A 124 -15.10 -11.97 9.32
C PHE A 124 -15.48 -10.65 9.97
N LEU A 125 -15.70 -9.60 9.16
CA LEU A 125 -16.15 -8.30 9.66
C LEU A 125 -17.49 -8.40 10.40
N ASN A 126 -18.49 -9.05 9.81
CA ASN A 126 -19.78 -9.27 10.48
C ASN A 126 -19.61 -10.00 11.83
N SER A 127 -18.76 -11.02 11.85
CA SER A 127 -18.48 -11.82 13.04
C SER A 127 -17.80 -11.02 14.15
N ILE A 128 -16.77 -10.23 13.83
CA ILE A 128 -16.07 -9.42 14.84
C ILE A 128 -16.91 -8.24 15.32
N LEU A 129 -17.77 -7.68 14.47
CA LEU A 129 -18.65 -6.55 14.80
C LEU A 129 -19.93 -7.00 15.51
N GLY A 130 -20.30 -8.28 15.40
CA GLY A 130 -21.48 -8.86 16.04
C GLY A 130 -22.79 -8.54 15.33
N SER A 131 -22.74 -8.23 14.03
CA SER A 131 -23.91 -7.85 13.23
C SER A 131 -23.74 -8.25 11.76
N GLU A 132 -24.82 -8.68 11.10
CA GLU A 132 -24.83 -9.07 9.68
C GLU A 132 -24.93 -7.85 8.76
N LEU A 133 -23.92 -6.96 8.82
CA LEU A 133 -23.93 -5.67 8.13
C LEU A 133 -23.58 -5.77 6.65
N LEU A 134 -22.65 -6.66 6.35
CA LEU A 134 -22.13 -6.84 5.00
C LEU A 134 -22.76 -8.09 4.38
N PRO A 135 -23.20 -8.03 3.13
CA PRO A 135 -23.58 -9.24 2.39
C PRO A 135 -22.40 -10.24 2.37
N THR A 136 -22.67 -11.49 2.73
CA THR A 136 -21.65 -12.55 2.82
C THR A 136 -21.72 -13.58 1.69
N ASP A 137 -22.69 -13.43 0.79
CA ASP A 137 -22.86 -14.33 -0.34
C ASP A 137 -21.64 -14.31 -1.26
N THR A 138 -21.20 -15.50 -1.67
CA THR A 138 -20.00 -15.72 -2.49
C THR A 138 -20.14 -15.26 -3.94
N ASN A 139 -21.24 -14.60 -4.30
CA ASN A 139 -21.43 -14.07 -5.64
C ASN A 139 -20.45 -12.91 -5.87
N PRO A 140 -19.74 -12.84 -7.02
CA PRO A 140 -18.65 -11.89 -7.29
C PRO A 140 -18.99 -10.39 -7.24
N THR A 141 -20.17 -9.99 -6.78
CA THR A 141 -20.80 -8.70 -7.14
C THR A 141 -20.33 -7.49 -6.35
N ILE A 142 -19.50 -7.64 -5.31
CA ILE A 142 -19.07 -6.48 -4.50
C ILE A 142 -17.58 -6.30 -4.63
N SER A 143 -17.22 -5.55 -5.67
CA SER A 143 -15.91 -4.94 -5.86
C SER A 143 -15.88 -3.49 -5.36
N ILE A 144 -16.83 -3.12 -4.49
CA ILE A 144 -16.97 -1.77 -3.97
C ILE A 144 -16.36 -1.71 -2.57
N PRO A 145 -15.38 -0.81 -2.31
CA PRO A 145 -14.87 -0.60 -0.96
C PRO A 145 -16.00 -0.17 -0.01
N THR A 146 -16.12 -0.86 1.12
CA THR A 146 -17.16 -0.57 2.12
C THR A 146 -16.52 -0.14 3.43
N TYR A 147 -16.75 1.12 3.80
CA TYR A 147 -16.34 1.67 5.09
C TYR A 147 -17.42 1.42 6.13
N LEU A 148 -17.04 0.94 7.31
CA LEU A 148 -17.94 0.75 8.45
C LEU A 148 -17.46 1.59 9.62
N THR A 149 -18.33 2.45 10.13
CA THR A 149 -18.02 3.34 11.26
C THR A 149 -19.16 3.37 12.26
N GLN A 150 -18.85 3.78 13.49
CA GLN A 150 -19.91 4.19 14.40
C GLN A 150 -20.49 5.55 13.96
N GLY A 151 -21.80 5.72 14.05
CA GLY A 151 -22.49 6.98 13.76
C GLY A 151 -23.72 7.19 14.65
N PRO A 152 -24.37 8.37 14.57
CA PRO A 152 -25.56 8.67 15.37
C PRO A 152 -26.80 7.88 14.90
N GLU A 153 -26.79 7.36 13.68
CA GLU A 153 -27.88 6.64 13.04
C GLU A 153 -27.39 5.39 12.30
N ASP A 154 -28.29 4.43 12.10
CA ASP A 154 -28.02 3.27 11.27
C ASP A 154 -28.34 3.64 9.82
N THR A 155 -27.30 3.93 9.04
CA THR A 155 -27.46 4.41 7.66
C THR A 155 -26.54 3.65 6.72
N VAL A 156 -26.94 3.61 5.45
CA VAL A 156 -26.09 3.20 4.33
C VAL A 156 -26.02 4.36 3.38
N THR A 157 -24.83 4.89 3.20
CA THR A 157 -24.55 5.96 2.25
C THR A 157 -23.73 5.40 1.09
N VAL A 158 -24.18 5.65 -0.13
CA VAL A 158 -23.48 5.25 -1.35
C VAL A 158 -22.95 6.50 -2.04
N LEU A 159 -21.68 6.47 -2.44
CA LEU A 159 -21.08 7.46 -3.33
C LEU A 159 -20.94 6.86 -4.72
N ASN A 160 -21.58 7.48 -5.72
CA ASN A 160 -21.37 7.11 -7.11
C ASN A 160 -20.16 7.87 -7.72
N LYS A 161 -19.74 7.47 -8.92
CA LYS A 161 -18.65 8.11 -9.67
C LYS A 161 -18.99 9.53 -10.17
N PHE A 162 -20.23 9.97 -10.01
CA PHE A 162 -20.74 11.29 -10.37
C PHE A 162 -20.86 12.21 -9.15
N HIS A 163 -20.18 11.87 -8.05
CA HIS A 163 -20.13 12.62 -6.78
C HIS A 163 -21.49 12.79 -6.10
N GLN A 164 -22.46 11.94 -6.41
CA GLN A 164 -23.74 11.92 -5.73
C GLN A 164 -23.68 11.00 -4.52
N ARG A 165 -24.10 11.57 -3.38
CA ARG A 165 -24.33 10.86 -2.13
C ARG A 165 -25.78 10.43 -2.05
N ILE A 166 -26.01 9.14 -1.83
CA ILE A 166 -27.36 8.56 -1.68
C ILE A 166 -27.40 7.91 -0.33
N THR A 167 -28.25 8.43 0.56
CA THR A 167 -28.41 7.87 1.91
C THR A 167 -29.68 7.04 1.94
N SER A 168 -29.58 5.80 2.42
CA SER A 168 -30.66 4.82 2.42
C SER A 168 -30.51 3.85 3.59
N ASP A 169 -31.39 2.85 3.65
CA ASP A 169 -31.38 1.81 4.67
C ASP A 169 -30.55 0.58 4.27
N GLU A 170 -30.48 -0.41 5.16
CA GLU A 170 -29.78 -1.67 4.92
C GLU A 170 -30.41 -2.53 3.82
N SER A 171 -31.72 -2.39 3.57
CA SER A 171 -32.38 -3.09 2.46
C SER A 171 -31.87 -2.58 1.11
N ALA A 172 -31.52 -1.29 1.02
CA ALA A 172 -30.90 -0.73 -0.18
C ALA A 172 -29.53 -1.35 -0.44
N LEU A 173 -28.71 -1.57 0.60
CA LEU A 173 -27.40 -2.23 0.46
C LEU A 173 -27.56 -3.63 -0.14
N GLN A 174 -28.48 -4.43 0.39
CA GLN A 174 -28.77 -5.77 -0.11
C GLN A 174 -29.30 -5.76 -1.56
N ALA A 175 -30.10 -4.74 -1.91
CA ALA A 175 -30.62 -4.58 -3.27
C ALA A 175 -29.49 -4.27 -4.26
N ILE A 176 -28.64 -3.29 -3.92
CA ILE A 176 -27.51 -2.81 -4.74
C ILE A 176 -26.46 -3.90 -4.95
N CYS A 177 -26.08 -4.59 -3.87
CA CYS A 177 -24.96 -5.52 -3.89
C CYS A 177 -25.28 -6.90 -4.46
N HIS A 178 -26.55 -7.32 -4.44
CA HIS A 178 -26.91 -8.70 -4.73
C HIS A 178 -28.24 -8.82 -5.47
N SER A 179 -29.31 -8.28 -4.88
CA SER A 179 -30.65 -8.68 -5.28
C SER A 179 -31.07 -8.15 -6.66
N PHE A 180 -30.59 -6.97 -7.07
CA PHE A 180 -30.82 -6.47 -8.44
C PHE A 180 -30.12 -7.31 -9.50
N HIS A 181 -28.92 -7.83 -9.23
CA HIS A 181 -28.23 -8.71 -10.15
C HIS A 181 -28.95 -10.05 -10.27
N GLU A 182 -29.39 -10.64 -9.16
CA GLU A 182 -30.09 -11.93 -9.20
C GLU A 182 -31.42 -11.84 -9.97
N ARG A 183 -32.26 -10.85 -9.63
CA ARG A 183 -33.63 -10.70 -10.14
C ARG A 183 -33.70 -10.02 -11.51
N PHE A 184 -32.88 -9.01 -11.76
CA PHE A 184 -32.95 -8.18 -12.98
C PHE A 184 -31.70 -8.22 -13.86
N LYS A 185 -30.64 -8.94 -13.44
CA LYS A 185 -29.35 -9.00 -14.16
C LYS A 185 -28.68 -7.63 -14.33
N VAL A 186 -28.96 -6.68 -13.43
CA VAL A 186 -28.35 -5.35 -13.39
C VAL A 186 -27.31 -5.30 -12.26
N SER A 187 -26.14 -4.72 -12.53
CA SER A 187 -25.10 -4.48 -11.52
C SER A 187 -24.72 -3.00 -11.49
N PHE A 188 -24.65 -2.43 -10.30
CA PHE A 188 -24.23 -1.04 -10.08
C PHE A 188 -22.76 -0.92 -9.65
N ALA A 189 -22.05 -2.04 -9.45
CA ALA A 189 -20.67 -2.02 -8.93
C ALA A 189 -19.72 -1.12 -9.73
N HIS A 190 -19.90 -1.01 -11.04
CA HIS A 190 -19.04 -0.22 -11.93
C HIS A 190 -19.32 1.30 -11.87
N ILE A 191 -20.49 1.74 -11.40
CA ILE A 191 -20.82 3.16 -11.23
C ILE A 191 -20.63 3.65 -9.80
N LEU A 192 -20.45 2.73 -8.85
CA LEU A 192 -20.23 3.04 -7.45
C LEU A 192 -18.73 3.22 -7.17
N ARG A 193 -18.43 4.15 -6.27
CA ARG A 193 -17.07 4.47 -5.85
C ARG A 193 -16.79 3.91 -4.47
N LEU A 194 -17.69 4.12 -3.51
CA LEU A 194 -17.61 3.52 -2.19
C LEU A 194 -18.99 3.40 -1.55
N ILE A 195 -19.08 2.55 -0.54
CA ILE A 195 -20.21 2.43 0.37
C ILE A 195 -19.72 2.80 1.77
N HIS A 196 -20.52 3.55 2.50
CA HIS A 196 -20.28 3.91 3.88
C HIS A 196 -21.47 3.46 4.74
N VAL A 197 -21.20 2.57 5.67
CA VAL A 197 -22.18 1.99 6.59
C VAL A 197 -21.94 2.57 7.98
N GLN A 198 -22.92 3.29 8.50
CA GLN A 198 -22.89 3.79 9.88
C GLN A 198 -23.77 2.93 10.77
N ARG A 199 -23.30 2.66 11.99
CA ARG A 199 -24.09 1.96 13.01
C ARG A 199 -24.03 2.68 14.35
N LYS A 200 -25.16 2.76 15.05
CA LYS A 200 -25.26 3.31 16.40
C LYS A 200 -24.42 2.51 17.40
N ASN A 201 -24.59 1.19 17.36
CA ASN A 201 -23.98 0.25 18.28
C ASN A 201 -22.96 -0.62 17.53
N MET A 202 -21.70 -0.22 17.59
CA MET A 202 -20.58 -0.93 16.95
C MET A 202 -19.57 -1.34 18.02
N LYS A 203 -19.12 -2.59 17.99
CA LYS A 203 -18.24 -3.17 19.03
C LYS A 203 -16.91 -2.41 19.19
N TYR A 204 -16.37 -1.89 18.09
CA TYR A 204 -15.14 -1.10 18.08
C TYR A 204 -15.44 0.30 17.52
N PRO A 205 -16.01 1.19 18.34
CA PRO A 205 -16.53 2.48 17.88
C PRO A 205 -15.45 3.45 17.39
N GLN A 206 -14.20 3.24 17.83
CA GLN A 206 -13.04 4.09 17.56
C GLN A 206 -12.24 3.63 16.34
N ILE A 207 -12.75 2.66 15.57
CA ILE A 207 -12.10 2.10 14.40
C ILE A 207 -13.03 2.26 13.21
N THR A 208 -12.47 2.72 12.08
CA THR A 208 -13.12 2.63 10.78
C THR A 208 -12.70 1.30 10.14
N PHE A 209 -13.62 0.38 9.87
CA PHE A 209 -13.28 -0.85 9.15
C PHE A 209 -13.47 -0.64 7.66
N LEU A 210 -12.55 -1.18 6.86
CA LEU A 210 -12.62 -1.14 5.41
C LEU A 210 -12.67 -2.56 4.86
N ASP A 211 -13.84 -2.95 4.35
CA ASP A 211 -13.98 -4.16 3.54
C ASP A 211 -13.52 -3.87 2.11
N THR A 212 -12.57 -4.65 1.61
CA THR A 212 -11.99 -4.45 0.28
C THR A 212 -12.33 -5.62 -0.65
N PRO A 213 -12.37 -5.41 -1.97
CA PRO A 213 -12.47 -6.49 -2.95
C PRO A 213 -11.36 -7.53 -2.76
N GLY A 214 -11.62 -8.79 -3.14
CA GLY A 214 -10.57 -9.81 -3.19
C GLY A 214 -9.64 -9.58 -4.39
N TYR A 215 -8.32 -9.66 -4.18
CA TYR A 215 -7.35 -9.33 -5.22
C TYR A 215 -7.28 -10.34 -6.38
N SER A 216 -7.85 -11.53 -6.22
CA SER A 216 -7.66 -12.67 -7.13
C SER A 216 -8.87 -13.01 -8.01
N LYS A 217 -9.84 -12.10 -8.19
CA LYS A 217 -10.97 -12.36 -9.11
C LYS A 217 -10.49 -12.25 -10.56
N SER A 218 -10.08 -13.37 -11.15
CA SER A 218 -9.80 -13.47 -12.59
C SER A 218 -11.03 -14.02 -13.30
N ASP A 219 -11.96 -13.16 -13.72
CA ASP A 219 -12.96 -13.49 -14.76
C ASP A 219 -13.61 -12.21 -15.29
N SER A 220 -12.87 -11.46 -16.10
CA SER A 220 -13.47 -10.63 -17.15
C SER A 220 -12.44 -10.44 -18.27
N ILE A 221 -12.86 -10.74 -19.50
CA ILE A 221 -12.06 -10.77 -20.73
C ILE A 221 -11.51 -9.38 -21.13
N ASP A 222 -11.85 -8.32 -20.40
CA ASP A 222 -11.34 -6.97 -20.64
C ASP A 222 -10.16 -6.63 -19.71
N LYS A 223 -8.94 -6.71 -20.26
CA LYS A 223 -7.71 -6.13 -19.69
C LYS A 223 -7.74 -4.59 -19.77
N SER A 224 -8.77 -3.97 -19.20
CA SER A 224 -8.78 -2.53 -18.94
C SER A 224 -8.17 -2.25 -17.55
N ALA A 225 -7.67 -1.05 -17.34
CA ALA A 225 -6.86 -0.65 -16.17
C ALA A 225 -7.56 -0.72 -14.79
N ASN A 226 -8.81 -1.22 -14.71
CA ASN A 226 -9.66 -1.20 -13.52
C ASN A 226 -9.98 -2.63 -13.01
N THR A 227 -8.98 -3.48 -12.79
CA THR A 227 -9.19 -4.81 -12.20
C THR A 227 -9.51 -4.72 -10.69
N ASP A 228 -10.27 -5.68 -10.16
CA ASP A 228 -10.54 -5.82 -8.71
C ASP A 228 -9.23 -5.77 -7.87
N GLU A 229 -8.15 -6.28 -8.44
CA GLU A 229 -6.79 -6.25 -7.89
C GLU A 229 -6.25 -4.82 -7.71
N ASN A 230 -6.45 -3.93 -8.69
CA ASN A 230 -6.01 -2.54 -8.62
C ASN A 230 -6.80 -1.75 -7.57
N ILE A 231 -8.12 -1.96 -7.52
CA ILE A 231 -9.00 -1.34 -6.51
C ILE A 231 -8.59 -1.81 -5.11
N ALA A 232 -8.42 -3.13 -4.92
CA ALA A 232 -7.93 -3.67 -3.66
C ALA A 232 -6.58 -3.07 -3.27
N ARG A 233 -5.62 -3.01 -4.19
CA ARG A 233 -4.28 -2.45 -3.95
C ARG A 233 -4.34 -0.99 -3.55
N GLU A 234 -5.16 -0.17 -4.21
CA GLU A 234 -5.30 1.25 -3.90
C GLU A 234 -5.82 1.47 -2.47
N HIS A 235 -6.90 0.78 -2.11
CA HIS A 235 -7.51 0.91 -0.79
C HIS A 235 -6.65 0.32 0.34
N LEU A 236 -6.05 -0.86 0.12
CA LEU A 236 -5.23 -1.53 1.13
C LEU A 236 -3.94 -0.73 1.46
N ARG A 237 -3.38 -0.01 0.49
CA ARG A 237 -2.22 0.87 0.72
C ARG A 237 -2.52 2.06 1.62
N GLN A 238 -3.75 2.57 1.57
CA GLN A 238 -4.16 3.78 2.30
C GLN A 238 -4.54 3.51 3.74
N ALA A 239 -5.01 2.30 4.03
CA ALA A 239 -5.45 1.92 5.36
C ALA A 239 -4.34 2.19 6.38
N ASP A 240 -4.72 2.65 7.57
CA ASP A 240 -3.78 2.85 8.69
C ASP A 240 -3.30 1.48 9.20
N TYR A 241 -4.30 0.62 9.42
CA TYR A 241 -4.35 -0.79 9.81
C TYR A 241 -4.42 -1.80 8.66
N LEU A 242 -3.66 -2.90 8.68
CA LEU A 242 -3.94 -4.05 7.81
C LEU A 242 -4.14 -5.35 8.61
N ILE A 243 -5.29 -5.99 8.36
CA ILE A 243 -5.54 -7.38 8.71
C ILE A 243 -5.52 -8.19 7.41
N TRP A 244 -4.67 -9.21 7.33
CA TRP A 244 -4.58 -10.09 6.17
C TRP A 244 -5.25 -11.44 6.46
N LEU A 245 -6.34 -11.74 5.76
CA LEU A 245 -7.10 -12.98 5.91
C LEU A 245 -6.63 -14.05 4.93
N ILE A 246 -6.45 -15.24 5.49
CA ILE A 246 -6.03 -16.44 4.77
C ILE A 246 -7.01 -17.56 5.12
N ASP A 247 -7.40 -18.35 4.13
CA ASP A 247 -8.16 -19.56 4.38
C ASP A 247 -7.24 -20.65 4.95
N ILE A 248 -7.47 -21.07 6.21
CA ILE A 248 -6.65 -22.11 6.86
C ILE A 248 -6.69 -23.46 6.12
N GLN A 249 -7.70 -23.69 5.28
CA GLN A 249 -7.80 -24.90 4.46
C GLN A 249 -6.70 -24.96 3.39
N ASN A 250 -6.15 -23.82 2.98
CA ASN A 250 -5.06 -23.72 2.00
C ASN A 250 -3.67 -23.95 2.62
N GLY A 251 -3.59 -24.29 3.91
CA GLY A 251 -2.34 -24.49 4.61
C GLY A 251 -1.86 -23.21 5.30
N THR A 252 -0.61 -22.80 5.03
CA THR A 252 -0.01 -21.59 5.62
C THR A 252 -0.33 -20.36 4.76
N ILE A 253 0.67 -19.54 4.42
CA ILE A 253 0.48 -18.30 3.66
C ILE A 253 0.78 -18.58 2.19
N PRO A 254 -0.22 -18.47 1.29
CA PRO A 254 0.00 -18.68 -0.14
C PRO A 254 1.06 -17.72 -0.71
N SER A 255 1.80 -18.18 -1.71
CA SER A 255 2.83 -17.37 -2.39
C SER A 255 2.21 -16.14 -3.07
N GLU A 256 0.99 -16.27 -3.59
CA GLU A 256 0.22 -15.21 -4.23
C GLU A 256 -0.10 -14.08 -3.24
N ASP A 257 -0.48 -14.44 -2.00
CA ASP A 257 -0.69 -13.47 -0.91
C ASP A 257 0.60 -12.71 -0.63
N MET A 258 1.73 -13.42 -0.51
CA MET A 258 3.03 -12.80 -0.23
C MET A 258 3.47 -11.84 -1.35
N VAL A 259 3.25 -12.20 -2.61
CA VAL A 259 3.52 -11.33 -3.77
C VAL A 259 2.61 -10.11 -3.75
N PHE A 260 1.32 -10.29 -3.45
CA PHE A 260 0.39 -9.18 -3.42
C PHE A 260 0.69 -8.20 -2.28
N ILE A 261 0.94 -8.70 -1.06
CA ILE A 261 1.30 -7.86 0.10
C ILE A 261 2.60 -7.09 -0.18
N ARG A 262 3.60 -7.74 -0.79
CA ARG A 262 4.82 -7.04 -1.27
C ARG A 262 4.49 -5.89 -2.21
N SER A 263 3.56 -6.12 -3.15
CA SER A 263 3.14 -5.07 -4.08
C SER A 263 2.49 -3.88 -3.38
N LEU A 264 1.96 -4.03 -2.16
CA LEU A 264 1.39 -2.91 -1.41
C LEU A 264 2.46 -1.92 -0.96
N ASP A 265 3.72 -2.35 -0.78
CA ASP A 265 4.76 -1.56 -0.10
C ASP A 265 4.33 -1.11 1.31
N PHE A 266 3.55 -1.94 1.99
CA PHE A 266 2.97 -1.63 3.29
C PHE A 266 4.03 -1.76 4.39
N LYS A 267 4.53 -0.64 4.91
CA LYS A 267 5.65 -0.60 5.86
C LYS A 267 5.29 -0.86 7.32
N ARG A 268 4.03 -1.13 7.64
CA ARG A 268 3.51 -1.20 9.02
C ARG A 268 3.20 -2.64 9.43
N PRO A 269 3.11 -2.92 10.75
CA PRO A 269 2.80 -4.26 11.23
C PRO A 269 1.44 -4.77 10.72
N ILE A 270 1.43 -5.97 10.13
CA ILE A 270 0.24 -6.64 9.59
C ILE A 270 -0.21 -7.73 10.58
N LEU A 271 -1.51 -7.78 10.88
CA LEU A 271 -2.11 -8.90 11.60
C LEU A 271 -2.53 -9.98 10.60
N PHE A 272 -1.95 -11.17 10.68
CA PHE A 272 -2.34 -12.31 9.85
C PHE A 272 -3.38 -13.17 10.56
N VAL A 273 -4.51 -13.44 9.88
CA VAL A 273 -5.62 -14.22 10.41
C VAL A 273 -5.90 -15.43 9.52
N LEU A 274 -5.61 -16.62 10.03
CA LEU A 274 -6.01 -17.89 9.42
C LEU A 274 -7.50 -18.14 9.74
N ASN A 275 -8.37 -17.72 8.82
CA ASN A 275 -9.82 -17.83 8.95
C ASN A 275 -10.32 -19.25 8.64
N LYS A 276 -11.59 -19.54 8.96
CA LYS A 276 -12.24 -20.86 8.83
C LYS A 276 -11.61 -21.94 9.73
N ALA A 277 -11.12 -21.53 10.90
CA ALA A 277 -10.49 -22.42 11.88
C ALA A 277 -11.39 -23.59 12.33
N ASP A 278 -12.71 -23.44 12.29
CA ASP A 278 -13.69 -24.50 12.59
C ASP A 278 -13.57 -25.73 11.66
N LYS A 279 -12.85 -25.61 10.54
CA LYS A 279 -12.59 -26.72 9.59
C LYS A 279 -11.38 -27.58 9.96
N LYS A 280 -10.67 -27.25 11.04
CA LYS A 280 -9.44 -27.93 11.46
C LYS A 280 -9.52 -28.33 12.93
N THR A 281 -8.84 -29.40 13.30
CA THR A 281 -8.68 -29.80 14.70
C THR A 281 -7.74 -28.83 15.43
N LYS A 282 -7.83 -28.75 16.77
CA LYS A 282 -6.94 -27.89 17.58
C LYS A 282 -5.45 -28.15 17.32
N THR A 283 -5.08 -29.41 17.12
CA THR A 283 -3.70 -29.82 16.81
C THR A 283 -3.26 -29.30 15.45
N GLU A 284 -4.09 -29.46 14.41
CA GLU A 284 -3.79 -28.93 13.08
C GLU A 284 -3.71 -27.40 13.09
N ILE A 285 -4.62 -26.71 13.78
CA ILE A 285 -4.57 -25.24 13.91
C ILE A 285 -3.23 -24.81 14.51
N SER A 286 -2.80 -25.46 15.59
CA SER A 286 -1.54 -25.15 16.27
C SER A 286 -0.32 -25.38 15.36
N GLN A 287 -0.34 -26.47 14.58
CA GLN A 287 0.71 -26.78 13.61
C GLN A 287 0.76 -25.74 12.48
N THR A 288 -0.40 -25.38 11.90
CA THR A 288 -0.49 -24.39 10.83
C THR A 288 -0.06 -23.00 11.31
N LEU A 289 -0.48 -22.57 12.52
CA LEU A 289 -0.04 -21.31 13.10
C LEU A 289 1.49 -21.26 13.26
N ASN A 290 2.10 -22.34 13.76
CA ASN A 290 3.54 -22.41 13.92
C ASN A 290 4.29 -22.41 12.57
N ALA A 291 3.73 -23.06 11.55
CA ALA A 291 4.29 -23.05 10.21
C ALA A 291 4.19 -21.65 9.57
N ALA A 292 3.02 -20.99 9.65
CA ALA A 292 2.83 -19.63 9.16
C ALA A 292 3.77 -18.61 9.84
N ARG A 293 3.97 -18.72 11.16
CA ARG A 293 4.96 -17.91 11.88
C ARG A 293 6.38 -18.11 11.36
N LYS A 294 6.78 -19.35 11.05
CA LYS A 294 8.10 -19.65 10.47
C LYS A 294 8.23 -19.09 9.05
N ASP A 295 7.19 -19.19 8.25
CA ASP A 295 7.20 -18.68 6.87
C ASP A 295 7.33 -17.16 6.85
N LEU A 296 6.60 -16.46 7.72
CA LEU A 296 6.73 -15.01 7.90
C LEU A 296 8.07 -14.59 8.50
N ALA A 297 8.62 -15.36 9.46
CA ALA A 297 9.94 -15.07 10.02
C ALA A 297 11.07 -15.14 8.97
N ARG A 298 10.93 -16.03 7.97
CA ARG A 298 11.87 -16.10 6.83
C ARG A 298 11.69 -14.95 5.86
N ALA A 299 10.48 -14.41 5.76
CA ALA A 299 10.18 -13.23 4.96
C ALA A 299 10.47 -11.95 5.77
N GLU A 300 11.75 -11.65 5.98
CA GLU A 300 12.28 -10.50 6.76
C GLU A 300 11.76 -9.12 6.29
N GLU A 301 11.02 -9.07 5.18
CA GLU A 301 10.45 -7.87 4.55
C GLU A 301 9.16 -7.39 5.23
N PHE A 302 8.41 -8.28 5.91
CA PHE A 302 7.13 -7.93 6.50
C PHE A 302 7.26 -7.59 7.98
N GLN A 303 6.70 -6.44 8.37
CA GLN A 303 6.43 -6.19 9.76
C GLN A 303 5.19 -6.98 10.16
N VAL A 304 5.33 -7.91 11.10
CA VAL A 304 4.23 -8.78 11.55
C VAL A 304 3.79 -8.31 12.94
N TYR A 305 2.51 -7.94 13.06
CA TYR A 305 1.92 -7.69 14.38
C TYR A 305 1.70 -9.00 15.12
N GLY A 306 1.13 -10.00 14.42
CA GLY A 306 0.87 -11.31 14.98
C GLY A 306 0.24 -12.26 13.96
N VAL A 307 0.15 -13.54 14.35
CA VAL A 307 -0.50 -14.59 13.57
C VAL A 307 -1.46 -15.35 14.48
N THR A 308 -2.73 -15.36 14.10
CA THR A 308 -3.81 -15.99 14.86
C THR A 308 -4.76 -16.76 13.95
N ALA A 309 -5.55 -17.67 14.53
CA ALA A 309 -6.57 -18.42 13.82
C ALA A 309 -7.97 -17.97 14.29
N PHE A 310 -8.93 -17.93 13.39
CA PHE A 310 -10.28 -17.45 13.70
C PHE A 310 -11.34 -18.25 12.96
N SER A 311 -12.48 -18.49 13.60
CA SER A 311 -13.68 -18.95 12.90
C SER A 311 -14.68 -17.81 12.79
N SER A 312 -14.87 -17.30 11.57
CA SER A 312 -15.96 -16.36 11.28
C SER A 312 -17.35 -16.99 11.36
N ALA A 313 -17.43 -18.32 11.41
CA ALA A 313 -18.71 -19.01 11.60
C ALA A 313 -19.13 -19.03 13.07
N GLU A 314 -18.17 -19.19 13.98
CA GLU A 314 -18.43 -19.28 15.41
C GLU A 314 -18.16 -17.97 16.16
N GLY A 315 -17.42 -17.03 15.56
CA GLY A 315 -17.00 -15.79 16.19
C GLY A 315 -15.92 -15.97 17.26
N VAL A 316 -15.08 -16.99 17.11
CA VAL A 316 -14.09 -17.40 18.10
C VAL A 316 -12.68 -17.37 17.53
N GLU A 317 -11.76 -16.77 18.29
CA GLU A 317 -10.31 -16.84 18.06
C GLU A 317 -9.77 -18.17 18.63
N TYR A 318 -8.95 -18.85 17.85
CA TYR A 318 -8.36 -20.14 18.15
C TYR A 318 -6.86 -19.98 18.43
N GLY A 319 -6.41 -20.58 19.53
CA GLY A 319 -5.04 -20.50 20.02
C GLY A 319 -4.96 -19.83 21.39
N ASP A 320 -3.79 -19.88 22.03
CA ASP A 320 -3.58 -19.37 23.40
C ASP A 320 -3.41 -17.83 23.46
N SER A 321 -3.40 -17.14 22.31
CA SER A 321 -3.15 -15.71 22.21
C SER A 321 -4.45 -14.90 22.11
N GLN A 322 -4.60 -13.85 22.94
CA GLN A 322 -5.61 -12.79 22.75
C GLN A 322 -5.14 -11.77 21.69
N CYS A 323 -4.62 -12.25 20.56
CA CYS A 323 -3.90 -11.43 19.59
C CYS A 323 -4.84 -10.41 18.95
N MET A 324 -6.03 -10.84 18.51
CA MET A 324 -7.02 -9.93 17.91
C MET A 324 -7.51 -8.88 18.90
N LYS A 325 -7.79 -9.28 20.14
CA LYS A 325 -8.26 -8.36 21.18
C LYS A 325 -7.22 -7.29 21.49
N THR A 326 -5.95 -7.67 21.55
CA THR A 326 -4.83 -6.74 21.79
C THR A 326 -4.67 -5.81 20.59
N PHE A 327 -4.70 -6.34 19.37
CA PHE A 327 -4.65 -5.55 18.14
C PHE A 327 -5.73 -4.48 18.12
N PHE A 328 -6.99 -4.85 18.32
CA PHE A 328 -8.09 -3.88 18.30
C PHE A 328 -7.97 -2.84 19.41
N LYS A 329 -7.44 -3.19 20.57
CA LYS A 329 -7.17 -2.22 21.65
C LYS A 329 -6.10 -1.21 21.22
N ASP A 330 -5.00 -1.68 20.63
CA ASP A 330 -3.87 -0.83 20.25
C ASP A 330 -4.25 0.14 19.12
N VAL A 331 -5.06 -0.32 18.16
CA VAL A 331 -5.48 0.49 17.00
C VAL A 331 -6.70 1.39 17.28
N SER A 332 -7.35 1.25 18.45
CA SER A 332 -8.49 2.10 18.85
C SER A 332 -8.10 3.53 19.27
N ALA A 333 -6.82 3.89 19.21
CA ALA A 333 -6.39 5.25 19.49
C ALA A 333 -7.09 6.26 18.55
N ARG A 334 -7.39 7.47 19.06
CA ARG A 334 -7.94 8.53 18.22
C ARG A 334 -6.87 9.07 17.28
N LYS A 335 -7.29 9.37 16.06
CA LYS A 335 -6.45 10.04 15.08
C LYS A 335 -6.35 11.53 15.42
N SER A 336 -5.17 12.10 15.32
CA SER A 336 -4.94 13.54 15.52
C SER A 336 -5.48 14.40 14.38
N GLY A 337 -5.78 13.77 13.22
CA GLY A 337 -6.30 14.42 12.01
C GLY A 337 -5.84 13.69 10.74
N THR A 338 -6.15 14.26 9.58
CA THR A 338 -5.79 13.72 8.28
C THR A 338 -4.34 14.00 7.91
N PRO A 339 -3.57 13.00 7.45
CA PRO A 339 -2.22 13.22 6.98
C PRO A 339 -2.14 13.54 5.48
N VAL A 340 -3.25 13.84 4.79
CA VAL A 340 -3.22 14.19 3.34
C VAL A 340 -2.22 15.30 3.01
N LEU A 341 -2.13 16.34 3.85
CA LEU A 341 -1.18 17.43 3.63
C LEU A 341 0.27 16.96 3.83
N GLN A 342 0.55 16.21 4.90
CA GLN A 342 1.88 15.69 5.13
C GLN A 342 2.32 14.69 4.05
N ARG A 343 1.42 13.82 3.58
CA ARG A 343 1.68 12.92 2.44
C ARG A 343 2.06 13.71 1.19
N ALA A 344 1.35 14.81 0.90
CA ALA A 344 1.71 15.67 -0.23
C ALA A 344 3.11 16.28 -0.05
N ARG A 345 3.46 16.74 1.17
CA ARG A 345 4.82 17.23 1.48
C ARG A 345 5.88 16.15 1.27
N ASP A 346 5.63 14.92 1.72
CA ASP A 346 6.55 13.79 1.57
C ASP A 346 6.76 13.44 0.09
N ILE A 347 5.71 13.47 -0.72
CA ILE A 347 5.80 13.27 -2.17
C ILE A 347 6.72 14.31 -2.82
N PHE A 348 6.52 15.60 -2.52
CA PHE A 348 7.40 16.65 -3.04
C PHE A 348 8.81 16.56 -2.47
N SER A 349 8.99 16.18 -1.20
CA SER A 349 10.30 15.96 -0.59
C SER A 349 11.09 14.85 -1.29
N ASN A 350 10.43 13.72 -1.59
CA ASN A 350 11.05 12.64 -2.35
C ASN A 350 11.39 13.07 -3.78
N TYR A 351 10.50 13.81 -4.43
CA TYR A 351 10.72 14.34 -5.78
C TYR A 351 11.89 15.34 -5.84
N THR A 352 11.99 16.24 -4.85
CA THR A 352 13.04 17.26 -4.74
C THR A 352 14.42 16.68 -4.42
N THR A 353 14.46 15.62 -3.61
CA THR A 353 15.71 14.95 -3.20
C THR A 353 16.55 14.48 -4.40
N PHE A 354 15.89 14.10 -5.50
CA PHE A 354 16.56 13.76 -6.76
C PHE A 354 17.38 14.94 -7.31
N TYR A 355 16.78 16.14 -7.39
CA TYR A 355 17.45 17.32 -7.94
C TYR A 355 18.63 17.74 -7.08
N GLU A 356 18.50 17.69 -5.74
CA GLU A 356 19.62 18.01 -4.85
C GLU A 356 20.78 17.04 -5.05
N SER A 357 20.48 15.74 -5.10
CA SER A 357 21.49 14.70 -5.32
C SER A 357 22.20 14.89 -6.67
N GLU A 358 21.45 15.17 -7.74
CA GLU A 358 21.99 15.33 -9.09
C GLU A 358 22.80 16.63 -9.26
N LYS A 359 22.35 17.73 -8.64
CA LYS A 359 23.12 19.00 -8.57
C LYS A 359 24.45 18.79 -7.87
N ILE A 360 24.47 18.07 -6.73
CA ILE A 360 25.71 17.76 -5.99
C ILE A 360 26.65 16.93 -6.88
N ARG A 361 26.15 15.88 -7.53
CA ARG A 361 26.91 15.02 -8.43
C ARG A 361 27.56 15.81 -9.57
N LEU A 362 26.78 16.65 -10.26
CA LEU A 362 27.29 17.48 -11.37
C LEU A 362 28.29 18.54 -10.90
N ARG A 363 28.10 19.11 -9.71
CA ARG A 363 29.07 20.07 -9.13
C ARG A 363 30.41 19.40 -8.83
N GLN A 364 30.40 18.19 -8.27
CA GLN A 364 31.60 17.41 -8.02
C GLN A 364 32.32 17.05 -9.33
N GLN A 365 31.58 16.51 -10.30
CA GLN A 365 32.11 16.19 -11.63
C GLN A 365 32.74 17.42 -12.30
N ARG A 366 32.09 18.58 -12.23
CA ARG A 366 32.62 19.83 -12.77
C ARG A 366 33.89 20.29 -12.06
N GLY A 367 33.99 20.08 -10.75
CA GLY A 367 35.20 20.37 -9.96
C GLY A 367 36.40 19.60 -10.50
N VAL A 368 36.26 18.28 -10.65
CA VAL A 368 37.31 17.41 -11.21
C VAL A 368 37.68 17.81 -12.64
N LEU A 369 36.70 18.10 -13.50
CA LEU A 369 36.96 18.52 -14.88
C LEU A 369 37.71 19.86 -14.96
N ASN A 370 37.43 20.80 -14.04
CA ASN A 370 38.14 22.06 -13.97
C ASN A 370 39.59 21.89 -13.50
N GLU A 371 39.86 20.99 -12.56
CA GLU A 371 41.22 20.66 -12.13
C GLU A 371 42.05 20.09 -13.28
N ILE A 372 41.48 19.13 -14.03
CA ILE A 372 42.13 18.56 -15.23
C ILE A 372 42.40 19.66 -16.28
N ALA A 373 41.43 20.54 -16.50
CA ALA A 373 41.54 21.64 -17.46
C ALA A 373 42.63 22.68 -17.12
N LEU A 374 43.03 22.78 -15.85
CA LEU A 374 44.04 23.74 -15.36
C LEU A 374 45.42 23.09 -15.12
N SER A 375 45.51 21.76 -15.19
CA SER A 375 46.75 21.03 -14.92
C SER A 375 47.81 21.24 -16.01
N THR A 376 49.01 21.65 -15.62
CA THR A 376 50.11 22.06 -16.53
C THR A 376 50.84 20.88 -17.20
N GLY A 377 50.49 19.63 -16.87
CA GLY A 377 51.10 18.40 -17.39
C GLY A 377 50.20 17.53 -18.29
N VAL A 378 48.99 18.00 -18.62
CA VAL A 378 48.02 17.26 -19.44
C VAL A 378 48.04 17.77 -20.89
N GLU A 379 47.83 16.87 -21.86
CA GLU A 379 47.73 17.22 -23.28
C GLU A 379 46.67 18.29 -23.54
N LYS A 380 46.98 19.25 -24.43
CA LYS A 380 46.09 20.38 -24.75
C LYS A 380 44.70 19.95 -25.22
N GLU A 381 44.61 18.83 -25.92
CA GLU A 381 43.33 18.26 -26.40
C GLU A 381 42.45 17.80 -25.22
N LEU A 382 43.04 17.11 -24.24
CA LEU A 382 42.35 16.70 -23.01
C LEU A 382 41.94 17.90 -22.15
N GLN A 383 42.76 18.94 -22.08
CA GLN A 383 42.39 20.20 -21.41
C GLN A 383 41.17 20.86 -22.08
N HIS A 384 41.15 20.93 -23.42
CA HIS A 384 40.03 21.51 -24.17
C HIS A 384 38.74 20.70 -23.99
N ARG A 385 38.82 19.37 -24.06
CA ARG A 385 37.68 18.47 -23.85
C ARG A 385 37.12 18.56 -22.44
N SER A 386 37.99 18.68 -21.43
CA SER A 386 37.58 18.86 -20.02
C SER A 386 36.85 20.19 -19.80
N LYS A 387 37.32 21.29 -20.42
CA LYS A 387 36.62 22.59 -20.40
C LYS A 387 35.22 22.51 -21.01
N SER A 388 35.09 21.84 -22.15
CA SER A 388 33.79 21.66 -22.82
C SER A 388 32.81 20.85 -21.96
N LEU A 389 33.26 19.75 -21.35
CA LEU A 389 32.44 18.94 -20.43
C LEU A 389 32.05 19.71 -19.16
N ALA A 390 32.94 20.55 -18.63
CA ALA A 390 32.65 21.38 -17.47
C ALA A 390 31.59 22.45 -17.78
N ALA A 391 31.62 23.03 -18.99
CA ALA A 391 30.60 23.95 -19.48
C ALA A 391 29.23 23.26 -19.63
N GLY A 392 29.18 22.08 -20.27
CA GLY A 392 27.95 21.30 -20.37
C GLY A 392 27.38 20.87 -19.00
N SER A 393 28.24 20.56 -18.03
CA SER A 393 27.83 20.30 -16.65
C SER A 393 27.21 21.53 -15.98
N LYS A 394 27.73 22.73 -16.26
CA LYS A 394 27.16 23.99 -15.76
C LYS A 394 25.77 24.25 -16.35
N GLU A 395 25.61 24.13 -17.67
CA GLU A 395 24.31 24.30 -18.33
C GLU A 395 23.25 23.36 -17.75
N ARG A 396 23.63 22.10 -17.48
CA ARG A 396 22.74 21.12 -16.87
C ARG A 396 22.38 21.47 -15.42
N ILE A 397 23.32 21.98 -14.63
CA ILE A 397 23.04 22.50 -13.27
C ILE A 397 22.03 23.66 -13.35
N ASP A 398 22.25 24.61 -14.25
CA ASP A 398 21.37 25.79 -14.40
C ASP A 398 19.94 25.36 -14.81
N ALA A 399 19.82 24.35 -15.69
CA ALA A 399 18.54 23.74 -16.04
C ALA A 399 17.84 23.06 -14.84
N LEU A 400 18.57 22.31 -14.02
CA LEU A 400 18.02 21.68 -12.81
C LEU A 400 17.54 22.71 -11.79
N VAL A 401 18.27 23.82 -11.61
CA VAL A 401 17.85 24.92 -10.72
C VAL A 401 16.58 25.60 -11.24
N ALA A 402 16.47 25.81 -12.56
CA ALA A 402 15.26 26.37 -13.16
C ALA A 402 14.04 25.44 -13.00
N ALA A 403 14.23 24.13 -13.17
CA ALA A 403 13.19 23.12 -12.98
C ALA A 403 12.72 23.07 -11.51
N GLU A 404 13.65 23.05 -10.56
CA GLU A 404 13.37 23.08 -9.13
C GLU A 404 12.56 24.32 -8.73
N LYS A 405 12.90 25.50 -9.26
CA LYS A 405 12.13 26.74 -8.97
C LYS A 405 10.68 26.63 -9.44
N LYS A 406 10.43 26.03 -10.61
CA LYS A 406 9.06 25.79 -11.11
C LYS A 406 8.33 24.79 -10.20
N MET A 407 8.99 23.71 -9.82
CA MET A 407 8.42 22.69 -8.94
C MET A 407 8.08 23.26 -7.55
N ILE A 408 8.92 24.11 -6.95
CA ILE A 408 8.63 24.78 -5.66
C ILE A 408 7.34 25.63 -5.76
N ALA A 409 7.13 26.31 -6.90
CA ALA A 409 5.91 27.09 -7.11
C ALA A 409 4.67 26.19 -7.21
N VAL A 410 4.78 25.05 -7.90
CA VAL A 410 3.71 24.04 -7.98
C VAL A 410 3.43 23.43 -6.61
N GLN A 411 4.46 23.02 -5.86
CA GLN A 411 4.34 22.51 -4.50
C GLN A 411 3.57 23.49 -3.62
N ARG A 412 3.95 24.77 -3.61
CA ARG A 412 3.23 25.79 -2.83
C ARG A 412 1.76 25.88 -3.22
N SER A 413 1.46 25.89 -4.52
CA SER A 413 0.07 25.93 -5.01
C SER A 413 -0.72 24.71 -4.56
N VAL A 414 -0.13 23.51 -4.63
CA VAL A 414 -0.77 22.27 -4.21
C VAL A 414 -1.05 22.27 -2.71
N LEU A 415 -0.04 22.58 -1.89
CA LEU A 415 -0.19 22.57 -0.44
C LEU A 415 -1.24 23.58 0.04
N ASN A 416 -1.23 24.80 -0.51
CA ASN A 416 -2.24 25.81 -0.18
C ASN A 416 -3.66 25.37 -0.57
N LEU A 417 -3.84 24.71 -1.73
CA LEU A 417 -5.16 24.21 -2.13
C LEU A 417 -5.64 23.08 -1.21
N ILE A 418 -4.74 22.24 -0.71
CA ILE A 418 -5.09 21.21 0.27
C ILE A 418 -5.53 21.86 1.60
N GLU A 419 -4.84 22.90 2.05
CA GLU A 419 -5.21 23.68 3.24
C GLU A 419 -6.58 24.37 3.07
N ASP A 420 -6.82 25.02 1.93
CA ASP A 420 -8.12 25.64 1.58
C ASP A 420 -9.25 24.59 1.62
N ILE A 421 -9.03 23.40 1.04
CA ILE A 421 -10.02 22.31 1.05
C ILE A 421 -10.28 21.85 2.48
N ALA A 422 -9.23 21.67 3.28
CA ALA A 422 -9.36 21.25 4.67
C ALA A 422 -10.17 22.25 5.50
N GLU A 423 -9.92 23.55 5.35
CA GLU A 423 -10.69 24.61 6.01
C GLU A 423 -12.17 24.58 5.58
N LEU A 424 -12.44 24.53 4.27
CA LEU A 424 -13.80 24.52 3.73
C LEU A 424 -14.61 23.28 4.12
N SER A 425 -13.95 22.15 4.35
CA SER A 425 -14.56 20.88 4.73
C SER A 425 -14.50 20.59 6.23
N GLY A 426 -13.92 21.47 7.04
CA GLY A 426 -13.76 21.26 8.48
C GLY A 426 -12.85 20.08 8.84
N LEU A 427 -11.89 19.75 7.98
CA LEU A 427 -10.93 18.67 8.20
C LEU A 427 -9.81 19.17 9.11
N VAL A 428 -9.47 18.37 10.12
CA VAL A 428 -8.30 18.62 10.97
C VAL A 428 -7.08 17.99 10.29
N LEU A 429 -6.08 18.80 9.96
CA LEU A 429 -4.83 18.34 9.37
C LEU A 429 -3.86 17.83 10.45
N SER A 430 -3.12 16.76 10.14
CA SER A 430 -2.12 16.17 11.02
C SER A 430 -0.81 15.93 10.28
N ASP A 431 0.31 16.12 10.98
CA ASP A 431 1.63 15.71 10.49
C ASP A 431 1.93 14.23 10.80
N GLU A 432 1.10 13.59 11.63
CA GLU A 432 1.20 12.15 11.90
C GLU A 432 0.70 11.35 10.71
N THR A 433 1.62 10.95 9.84
CA THR A 433 1.29 10.09 8.71
C THR A 433 0.76 8.76 9.18
N HIS A 434 1.40 8.15 10.18
CA HIS A 434 1.04 6.83 10.72
C HIS A 434 1.30 6.70 12.23
N PRO A 435 0.45 5.94 12.95
CA PRO A 435 0.69 5.56 14.34
C PRO A 435 1.79 4.48 14.46
N ASN A 436 2.63 4.61 15.48
CA ASN A 436 3.64 3.60 15.83
C ASN A 436 2.99 2.43 16.58
N LEU A 437 2.70 1.33 15.89
CA LEU A 437 2.51 0.04 16.56
C LEU A 437 3.89 -0.52 16.90
N THR A 438 4.28 -0.47 18.17
CA THR A 438 5.42 -1.24 18.65
C THR A 438 5.00 -2.72 18.62
N GLY A 439 5.47 -3.47 17.63
CA GLY A 439 5.10 -4.87 17.46
C GLY A 439 5.37 -5.70 18.72
N MET A 440 4.31 -6.12 19.41
CA MET A 440 4.39 -7.02 20.56
C MET A 440 3.82 -8.38 20.22
N ILE A 441 4.56 -9.17 19.42
CA ILE A 441 4.84 -10.60 19.68
C ILE A 441 6.21 -10.82 19.05
N GLY A 442 7.26 -10.86 19.87
CA GLY A 442 8.54 -11.38 19.41
C GLY A 442 8.29 -12.76 18.80
N LEU A 443 8.66 -12.94 17.54
CA LEU A 443 8.89 -14.26 16.98
C LEU A 443 10.02 -14.87 17.81
N ALA A 444 9.65 -15.49 18.94
CA ALA A 444 10.58 -16.08 19.88
C ALA A 444 11.29 -17.22 19.14
N GLY A 445 12.50 -16.92 18.66
CA GLY A 445 13.25 -17.83 17.82
C GLY A 445 14.25 -17.19 16.85
N SER A 446 14.82 -16.02 17.14
CA SER A 446 16.12 -15.67 16.57
C SER A 446 16.94 -14.96 17.65
N THR A 447 18.16 -15.45 17.84
CA THR A 447 19.22 -14.74 18.56
C THR A 447 19.27 -13.30 18.10
N ASP A 448 19.22 -12.35 19.04
CA ASP A 448 19.40 -10.92 18.79
C ASP A 448 20.73 -10.67 18.09
N VAL A 449 20.69 -10.66 16.75
CA VAL A 449 21.77 -10.19 15.91
C VAL A 449 21.34 -8.81 15.44
N GLU A 450 21.80 -7.79 16.17
CA GLU A 450 21.65 -6.41 15.74
C GLU A 450 22.40 -6.27 14.41
N SER A 451 21.75 -5.82 13.34
CA SER A 451 22.40 -5.72 12.02
C SER A 451 22.34 -4.30 11.51
N PHE A 452 23.44 -3.79 10.97
CA PHE A 452 23.48 -2.47 10.37
C PHE A 452 23.42 -2.59 8.85
N ARG A 453 22.69 -1.66 8.22
CA ARG A 453 22.43 -1.66 6.77
C ARG A 453 22.78 -0.33 6.15
N PHE A 454 23.67 -0.32 5.16
CA PHE A 454 24.07 0.90 4.45
C PHE A 454 24.23 0.68 2.95
N ASN A 455 24.21 1.77 2.17
CA ASN A 455 24.29 1.70 0.72
C ASN A 455 25.74 1.49 0.26
N GLY A 456 25.92 0.62 -0.73
CA GLY A 456 27.17 0.41 -1.45
C GLY A 456 26.99 0.57 -2.96
N SER A 457 28.11 0.76 -3.66
CA SER A 457 28.19 0.75 -5.12
C SER A 457 29.08 -0.41 -5.56
N MET A 458 28.69 -1.10 -6.63
CA MET A 458 29.52 -2.12 -7.26
C MET A 458 30.55 -1.48 -8.19
N ASN A 459 31.74 -2.08 -8.29
CA ASN A 459 32.69 -1.79 -9.36
C ASN A 459 32.45 -2.72 -10.56
N GLN A 460 32.85 -2.25 -11.76
CA GLN A 460 32.72 -2.91 -13.08
C GLN A 460 32.43 -4.41 -13.04
N ILE A 461 31.19 -4.78 -13.40
CA ILE A 461 30.78 -6.17 -13.53
C ILE A 461 31.32 -6.72 -14.86
N SER A 462 32.21 -7.71 -14.82
CA SER A 462 32.66 -8.39 -16.04
C SER A 462 31.56 -9.28 -16.63
N ASP A 463 31.51 -9.46 -17.96
CA ASP A 463 30.54 -10.34 -18.63
C ASP A 463 30.57 -11.78 -18.10
N LYS A 464 31.76 -12.23 -17.65
CA LYS A 464 31.98 -13.56 -17.06
C LYS A 464 31.33 -13.71 -15.68
N LEU A 465 31.32 -12.62 -14.89
CA LEU A 465 30.64 -12.54 -13.60
C LEU A 465 29.12 -12.51 -13.78
N LEU A 466 28.64 -11.74 -14.77
CA LEU A 466 27.21 -11.60 -15.06
C LEU A 466 26.58 -12.95 -15.46
N GLN A 467 27.27 -13.76 -16.26
CA GLN A 467 26.85 -15.13 -16.58
C GLN A 467 26.89 -16.10 -15.38
N GLY A 468 27.79 -15.89 -14.41
CA GLY A 468 27.87 -16.67 -13.18
C GLY A 468 26.74 -16.35 -12.19
N LEU A 469 26.42 -15.06 -12.05
CA LEU A 469 25.33 -14.56 -11.21
C LEU A 469 23.95 -15.03 -11.72
N LEU A 470 23.72 -14.99 -13.05
CA LEU A 470 22.47 -15.43 -13.69
C LEU A 470 22.12 -16.92 -13.49
N ARG A 471 23.09 -17.75 -13.06
CA ARG A 471 22.88 -19.19 -12.80
C ARG A 471 22.51 -19.49 -11.34
N LYS A 472 22.46 -18.48 -10.46
CA LYS A 472 22.13 -18.68 -9.04
C LYS A 472 20.62 -18.57 -8.78
N PRO A 473 20.07 -19.41 -7.89
CA PRO A 473 18.64 -19.41 -7.55
C PRO A 473 18.21 -18.21 -6.69
N ASN A 474 19.14 -17.49 -6.06
CA ASN A 474 18.86 -16.28 -5.29
C ASN A 474 19.95 -15.23 -5.54
N LEU A 475 19.67 -14.33 -6.50
CA LEU A 475 20.56 -13.24 -6.94
C LEU A 475 20.57 -12.05 -5.97
N GLU A 476 19.63 -12.01 -5.01
CA GLU A 476 19.41 -10.83 -4.19
C GLU A 476 20.25 -10.81 -2.91
N LYS A 477 20.92 -11.89 -2.53
CA LYS A 477 21.75 -11.94 -1.31
C LYS A 477 23.07 -12.67 -1.59
N LEU A 478 24.16 -11.91 -1.56
CA LEU A 478 25.53 -12.38 -1.83
C LEU A 478 26.37 -12.24 -0.57
N SER A 479 27.33 -13.14 -0.36
CA SER A 479 28.23 -13.09 0.80
C SER A 479 29.60 -12.54 0.40
N GLY A 480 30.23 -11.82 1.31
CA GLY A 480 31.56 -11.26 1.10
C GLY A 480 32.27 -10.94 2.41
N THR A 481 33.44 -10.34 2.30
CA THR A 481 34.26 -9.94 3.46
C THR A 481 34.80 -8.53 3.30
N VAL A 482 35.09 -7.85 4.40
CA VAL A 482 35.78 -6.57 4.37
C VAL A 482 37.22 -6.79 3.89
N ARG A 483 37.55 -6.29 2.70
CA ARG A 483 38.88 -6.43 2.09
C ARG A 483 39.85 -5.38 2.61
N LYS A 484 39.41 -4.13 2.65
CA LYS A 484 40.24 -2.97 2.98
C LYS A 484 39.37 -1.81 3.45
N VAL A 485 39.92 -0.96 4.32
CA VAL A 485 39.32 0.33 4.67
C VAL A 485 40.37 1.42 4.48
N ASP A 486 40.02 2.53 3.80
CA ASP A 486 40.89 3.70 3.65
C ASP A 486 40.24 4.99 4.19
N SER A 487 40.76 6.17 3.81
CA SER A 487 40.26 7.48 4.25
C SER A 487 38.84 7.78 3.79
N LEU A 488 38.41 7.21 2.67
CA LEU A 488 37.18 7.59 1.99
C LEU A 488 36.18 6.44 1.93
N CYS A 489 36.65 5.19 1.91
CA CYS A 489 35.83 4.03 1.59
C CYS A 489 36.14 2.76 2.40
N PHE A 490 35.09 1.97 2.60
CA PHE A 490 35.15 0.54 2.94
C PHE A 490 35.01 -0.27 1.65
N TYR A 491 35.89 -1.25 1.46
CA TYR A 491 35.91 -2.16 0.33
C TYR A 491 35.55 -3.57 0.78
N PHE A 492 34.63 -4.20 0.08
CA PHE A 492 34.14 -5.54 0.35
C PHE A 492 34.41 -6.43 -0.85
N GLU A 493 35.15 -7.52 -0.61
CA GLU A 493 35.39 -8.55 -1.61
C GLU A 493 34.30 -9.60 -1.50
N MET A 494 33.53 -9.76 -2.57
CA MET A 494 32.45 -10.72 -2.64
C MET A 494 33.00 -12.09 -3.01
N ASP A 495 32.43 -13.15 -2.44
CA ASP A 495 32.84 -14.54 -2.71
C ASP A 495 32.75 -14.88 -4.21
N ASP A 496 31.93 -14.13 -4.94
CA ASP A 496 31.71 -14.27 -6.38
C ASP A 496 32.73 -13.54 -7.25
N GLY A 497 33.73 -12.86 -6.66
CA GLY A 497 34.87 -12.30 -7.39
C GLY A 497 34.69 -10.88 -7.92
N PHE A 498 33.77 -10.11 -7.33
CA PHE A 498 33.63 -8.68 -7.58
C PHE A 498 33.73 -7.87 -6.29
N GLU A 499 33.94 -6.57 -6.44
CA GLU A 499 34.15 -5.67 -5.31
C GLU A 499 32.99 -4.69 -5.16
N VAL A 500 32.61 -4.47 -3.91
CA VAL A 500 31.62 -3.48 -3.49
C VAL A 500 32.31 -2.43 -2.64
N MET A 501 31.91 -1.18 -2.78
CA MET A 501 32.46 -0.07 -2.03
C MET A 501 31.36 0.72 -1.31
N ALA A 502 31.61 1.13 -0.07
CA ALA A 502 30.76 2.06 0.67
C ALA A 502 31.57 3.25 1.18
N LEU A 503 31.00 4.45 1.04
CA LEU A 503 31.63 5.67 1.55
C LEU A 503 31.66 5.65 3.08
N THR A 504 32.78 6.05 3.68
CA THR A 504 32.94 6.13 5.13
C THR A 504 31.83 6.98 5.78
N GLY A 505 31.43 8.09 5.14
CA GLY A 505 30.35 8.94 5.64
C GLY A 505 28.97 8.25 5.72
N GLU A 506 28.68 7.33 4.80
CA GLU A 506 27.44 6.52 4.84
C GLU A 506 27.47 5.54 6.02
N VAL A 507 28.61 4.87 6.24
CA VAL A 507 28.79 3.93 7.35
C VAL A 507 28.66 4.65 8.70
N GLN A 508 29.29 5.81 8.85
CA GLN A 508 29.21 6.62 10.07
C GLN A 508 27.79 7.14 10.33
N LYS A 509 27.07 7.55 9.27
CA LYS A 509 25.69 8.03 9.39
C LYS A 509 24.73 6.92 9.88
N VAL A 510 24.91 5.70 9.39
CA VAL A 510 24.06 4.55 9.75
C VAL A 510 24.38 4.00 11.14
N THR A 511 25.67 3.97 11.50
CA THR A 511 26.11 3.40 12.78
C THR A 511 26.12 4.42 13.92
N GLY A 512 26.15 5.72 13.62
CA GLY A 512 26.38 6.79 14.59
C GLY A 512 27.82 6.85 15.13
N LEU A 513 28.72 6.01 14.60
CA LEU A 513 30.07 5.84 15.11
C LEU A 513 31.08 6.78 14.45
N SER A 514 32.13 7.16 15.18
CA SER A 514 33.31 7.77 14.59
C SER A 514 33.99 6.78 13.65
N ARG A 515 34.80 7.28 12.70
CA ARG A 515 35.52 6.43 11.74
C ARG A 515 36.38 5.37 12.44
N LYS A 516 37.03 5.74 13.55
CA LYS A 516 37.88 4.82 14.33
C LYS A 516 37.06 3.69 14.95
N GLU A 517 35.86 3.99 15.44
CA GLU A 517 34.93 2.99 16.00
C GLU A 517 34.31 2.11 14.91
N ALA A 518 33.95 2.68 13.76
CA ALA A 518 33.42 1.92 12.62
C ALA A 518 34.46 0.92 12.06
N VAL A 519 35.75 1.30 12.01
CA VAL A 519 36.83 0.38 11.60
C VAL A 519 37.00 -0.77 12.61
N ASN A 520 36.81 -0.53 13.90
CA ASN A 520 36.86 -1.58 14.91
C ASN A 520 35.65 -2.51 14.84
N LEU A 521 34.49 -1.99 14.43
CA LEU A 521 33.26 -2.76 14.27
C LEU A 521 33.23 -3.57 12.96
N LEU A 522 33.91 -3.10 11.92
CA LEU A 522 34.08 -3.75 10.62
C LEU A 522 35.57 -3.92 10.28
N PRO A 523 36.32 -4.77 11.00
CA PRO A 523 37.72 -5.02 10.71
C PRO A 523 37.88 -5.75 9.37
N VAL A 524 39.09 -5.64 8.77
CA VAL A 524 39.44 -6.42 7.58
C VAL A 524 39.29 -7.91 7.88
N GLY A 525 38.57 -8.63 7.01
CA GLY A 525 38.21 -10.04 7.15
C GLY A 525 36.81 -10.31 7.70
N GLU A 526 36.10 -9.29 8.21
CA GLU A 526 34.75 -9.45 8.77
C GLU A 526 33.74 -9.84 7.69
N LYS A 527 32.81 -10.75 8.01
CA LYS A 527 31.81 -11.23 7.05
C LYS A 527 30.66 -10.26 6.89
N VAL A 528 30.27 -10.03 5.65
CA VAL A 528 29.13 -9.19 5.28
C VAL A 528 28.22 -9.92 4.30
N SER A 529 26.97 -9.48 4.25
CA SER A 529 26.04 -9.87 3.19
C SER A 529 25.64 -8.64 2.39
N VAL A 530 25.56 -8.77 1.07
CA VAL A 530 25.24 -7.68 0.16
C VAL A 530 23.99 -8.04 -0.62
N HIS A 531 23.03 -7.14 -0.60
CA HIS A 531 21.82 -7.25 -1.40
C HIS A 531 21.91 -6.36 -2.63
N LEU A 532 21.82 -6.96 -3.81
CA LEU A 532 21.89 -6.22 -5.06
C LEU A 532 20.64 -5.35 -5.23
N ARG A 533 20.82 -4.13 -5.73
CA ARG A 533 19.75 -3.21 -6.15
C ARG A 533 19.97 -2.79 -7.60
N GLU A 534 18.99 -2.10 -8.17
CA GLU A 534 19.09 -1.53 -9.52
C GLU A 534 20.19 -0.47 -9.63
N ASN A 535 20.71 -0.27 -10.85
CA ASN A 535 21.71 0.78 -11.20
C ASN A 535 23.04 0.70 -10.43
N GLU A 536 23.66 -0.49 -10.38
CA GLU A 536 24.96 -0.72 -9.74
C GLU A 536 25.00 -0.43 -8.22
N ARG A 537 23.84 -0.21 -7.60
CA ARG A 537 23.71 -0.01 -6.15
C ARG A 537 23.46 -1.32 -5.43
N CYS A 538 23.79 -1.34 -4.15
CA CYS A 538 23.51 -2.48 -3.29
C CYS A 538 23.30 -2.02 -1.84
N THR A 539 22.75 -2.89 -1.00
CA THR A 539 22.68 -2.72 0.44
C THR A 539 23.60 -3.71 1.11
N ILE A 540 24.57 -3.20 1.86
CA ILE A 540 25.47 -4.03 2.66
C ILE A 540 24.83 -4.18 4.03
N ILE A 541 24.72 -5.42 4.49
CA ILE A 541 24.17 -5.83 5.78
C ILE A 541 25.27 -6.61 6.50
N TYR A 542 25.65 -6.12 7.67
CA TYR A 542 26.55 -6.88 8.54
C TYR A 542 25.90 -7.16 9.90
N PRO A 543 26.06 -8.39 10.42
CA PRO A 543 25.57 -8.78 11.73
C PRO A 543 26.53 -8.30 12.83
N VAL A 544 25.99 -7.73 13.90
CA VAL A 544 26.69 -7.46 15.16
C VAL A 544 26.36 -8.58 16.11
N ILE A 545 27.37 -9.40 16.42
CA ILE A 545 27.27 -10.34 17.52
C ILE A 545 27.64 -9.56 18.78
N LYS A 546 26.65 -9.18 19.59
CA LYS A 546 26.95 -8.75 20.96
C LYS A 546 27.57 -9.94 21.69
N GLN A 547 28.89 -9.91 21.89
CA GLN A 547 29.45 -10.72 22.96
C GLN A 547 28.75 -10.26 24.24
N LYS A 548 27.99 -11.16 24.88
CA LYS A 548 27.52 -10.92 26.24
C LYS A 548 28.76 -10.56 27.04
N ALA A 549 28.82 -9.31 27.53
CA ALA A 549 29.84 -8.92 28.48
C ALA A 549 29.75 -9.92 29.64
N GLY A 550 30.79 -10.74 29.79
CA GLY A 550 31.00 -11.52 30.99
C GLY A 550 31.09 -10.53 32.14
N SER A 551 30.26 -10.75 33.16
CA SER A 551 30.46 -10.16 34.47
C SER A 551 31.75 -10.73 35.07
N ASP A 552 32.86 -10.05 34.83
CA ASP A 552 34.04 -10.12 35.69
C ASP A 552 34.02 -8.87 36.58
N ASP A 553 33.32 -9.03 37.72
CA ASP A 553 33.66 -8.59 39.09
C ASP A 553 32.41 -8.57 39.99
#